data_AF-A0A0P9ELQ2-F1
#
_entry.id   AF-A0A0P9ELQ2-F1
#
_cell.length_a   1.000
_cell.length_b   1.000
_cell.length_c   1.000
_cell.angle_alpha   90.00
_cell.angle_beta   90.00
_cell.angle_gamma   90.00
#
_symmetry.space_group_name_H-M   'P 1'
#
loop_
_entity.id
_entity.type
_entity.pdbx_description
1 polymer ?
#
loop_
_entity_poly.entity_id
_entity_poly.type
_entity_poly.pdbx_seq_one_letter_code
_entity_poly.pdbx_strand_id
1 'polypeptide(L)'
;MFQYQDVQFQIVEAPALIEGSAEGEAWGLQTLGLARNADALILMVDLSHNPNQQLSLILNELEKARILVQRPRARVEIQRKYMGAGLRILLLGRLINCTIRDVEELLRDYRISDATVKIHGEATLDDVEDSVFENTTHRPAMIVANKVDVFEAMKNWEGLKSFVGDRIRIVPVSCKTGLA
;
A
#
# COMPACT_ATOMS: atom_id res chain seq x y z
N MET A 1 4.73 -20.05 -16.20
CA MET A 1 5.07 -18.60 -16.29
C MET A 1 4.40 -18.04 -17.52
N PHE A 2 3.78 -16.87 -17.39
CA PHE A 2 3.14 -16.16 -18.49
C PHE A 2 4.18 -15.28 -19.19
N GLN A 3 4.34 -15.43 -20.50
CA GLN A 3 5.28 -14.61 -21.26
C GLN A 3 4.54 -13.46 -21.92
N TYR A 4 5.02 -12.23 -21.70
CA TYR A 4 4.53 -11.04 -22.36
C TYR A 4 5.70 -10.25 -22.90
N GLN A 5 5.76 -10.13 -24.23
CA GLN A 5 6.94 -9.62 -24.93
C GLN A 5 8.17 -10.45 -24.50
N ASP A 6 9.23 -9.76 -24.09
CA ASP A 6 10.50 -10.37 -23.66
C ASP A 6 10.59 -10.59 -22.15
N VAL A 7 9.46 -10.47 -21.42
CA VAL A 7 9.41 -10.59 -19.96
C VAL A 7 8.52 -11.77 -19.56
N GLN A 8 8.97 -12.52 -18.55
CA GLN A 8 8.20 -13.59 -17.94
C GLN A 8 7.57 -13.10 -16.64
N PHE A 9 6.25 -13.28 -16.52
CA PHE A 9 5.47 -12.95 -15.34
C PHE A 9 5.07 -14.24 -14.62
N GLN A 10 5.24 -14.24 -13.30
CA GLN A 10 4.63 -15.24 -12.43
C GLN A 10 3.37 -14.65 -11.82
N ILE A 11 2.22 -15.25 -12.13
CA ILE A 11 0.95 -14.90 -11.51
C ILE A 11 0.70 -15.96 -10.45
N VAL A 12 0.57 -15.50 -9.21
CA VAL A 12 0.31 -16.36 -8.05
C VAL A 12 -1.07 -15.99 -7.51
N GLU A 13 -1.95 -16.98 -7.46
CA GLU A 13 -3.24 -16.84 -6.79
C GLU A 13 -3.03 -16.97 -5.28
N ALA A 14 -3.53 -15.98 -4.53
CA ALA A 14 -3.48 -16.00 -3.07
C ALA A 14 -4.89 -16.24 -2.51
N PRO A 15 -5.02 -16.97 -1.39
CA PRO A 15 -6.28 -17.09 -0.67
C PRO A 15 -6.87 -15.71 -0.32
N ALA A 16 -8.19 -15.63 -0.23
CA ALA A 16 -8.89 -14.38 0.10
C ALA A 16 -8.46 -13.82 1.47
N LEU A 17 -8.30 -12.50 1.54
CA LEU A 17 -8.18 -11.78 2.80
C LEU A 17 -9.57 -11.57 3.40
N ILE A 18 -9.69 -11.93 4.67
CA ILE A 18 -10.85 -11.67 5.53
C ILE A 18 -10.44 -10.74 6.67
N GLU A 19 -11.42 -10.19 7.39
CA GLU A 19 -11.16 -9.45 8.62
C GLU A 19 -10.37 -10.34 9.59
N GLY A 20 -9.31 -9.80 10.21
CA GLY A 20 -8.43 -10.55 11.10
C GLY A 20 -7.30 -11.33 10.40
N SER A 21 -7.15 -11.22 9.08
CA SER A 21 -6.06 -11.88 8.34
C SER A 21 -4.67 -11.48 8.83
N ALA A 22 -4.46 -10.20 9.18
CA ALA A 22 -3.20 -9.70 9.74
C ALA A 22 -2.92 -10.23 11.15
N GLU A 23 -3.96 -10.65 11.86
CA GLU A 23 -3.88 -11.25 13.20
C GLU A 23 -3.70 -12.78 13.14
N GLY A 24 -3.74 -13.35 11.94
CA GLY A 24 -3.52 -14.76 11.68
C GLY A 24 -4.78 -15.61 11.60
N GLU A 25 -5.95 -14.99 11.40
CA GLU A 25 -7.14 -15.74 11.06
C GLU A 25 -7.00 -16.44 9.70
N ALA A 26 -7.48 -17.68 9.63
CA ALA A 26 -7.45 -18.55 8.45
C ALA A 26 -6.05 -18.65 7.81
N TRP A 27 -5.94 -18.33 6.51
CA TRP A 27 -4.70 -18.36 5.73
C TRP A 27 -4.09 -16.95 5.57
N GLY A 28 -4.48 -16.01 6.43
CA GLY A 28 -4.15 -14.59 6.31
C GLY A 28 -2.65 -14.32 6.28
N LEU A 29 -1.87 -14.95 7.17
CA LEU A 29 -0.41 -14.76 7.22
C LEU A 29 0.28 -15.25 5.95
N GLN A 30 -0.19 -16.35 5.35
CA GLN A 30 0.36 -16.87 4.10
C GLN A 30 0.05 -15.92 2.93
N THR A 31 -1.19 -15.44 2.82
CA THR A 31 -1.58 -14.46 1.80
C THR A 31 -0.78 -13.16 1.94
N LEU A 32 -0.63 -12.64 3.16
CA LEU A 32 0.15 -11.43 3.43
C LEU A 32 1.64 -11.66 3.17
N GLY A 33 2.16 -12.85 3.46
CA GLY A 33 3.52 -13.26 3.11
C GLY A 33 3.75 -13.28 1.60
N LEU A 34 2.79 -13.79 0.82
CA LEU A 34 2.83 -13.73 -0.65
C LEU A 34 2.79 -12.27 -1.14
N ALA A 35 1.86 -11.47 -0.63
CA ALA A 35 1.72 -10.06 -1.01
C ALA A 35 3.00 -9.26 -0.70
N ARG A 36 3.62 -9.51 0.45
CA ARG A 36 4.87 -8.87 0.87
C ARG A 36 6.05 -9.19 -0.03
N ASN A 37 6.08 -10.38 -0.65
CA ASN A 37 7.19 -10.80 -1.52
C ASN A 37 6.92 -10.56 -3.01
N ALA A 38 5.68 -10.24 -3.40
CA ALA A 38 5.33 -9.95 -4.78
C ALA A 38 5.93 -8.63 -5.28
N ASP A 39 6.20 -8.51 -6.58
CA ASP A 39 6.64 -7.24 -7.18
C ASP A 39 5.50 -6.25 -7.38
N ALA A 40 4.27 -6.75 -7.56
CA ALA A 40 3.05 -5.96 -7.72
C ALA A 40 1.83 -6.77 -7.26
N LEU A 41 0.75 -6.07 -6.95
CA LEU A 41 -0.50 -6.68 -6.46
C LEU A 41 -1.65 -6.41 -7.42
N ILE A 42 -2.51 -7.41 -7.60
CA ILE A 42 -3.82 -7.27 -8.22
C ILE A 42 -4.86 -7.41 -7.11
N LEU A 43 -5.56 -6.33 -6.81
CA LEU A 43 -6.65 -6.32 -5.84
C LEU A 43 -7.96 -6.58 -6.59
N MET A 44 -8.46 -7.80 -6.50
CA MET A 44 -9.71 -8.17 -7.17
C MET A 44 -10.91 -7.81 -6.30
N VAL A 45 -11.91 -7.15 -6.90
CA VAL A 45 -13.18 -6.83 -6.24
C VAL A 45 -14.36 -7.25 -7.11
N ASP A 46 -15.45 -7.62 -6.45
CA ASP A 46 -16.68 -8.05 -7.11
C ASP A 46 -17.70 -6.89 -7.23
N LEU A 47 -18.02 -6.49 -8.46
CA LEU A 47 -19.00 -5.43 -8.73
C LEU A 47 -20.46 -5.86 -8.53
N SER A 48 -20.78 -7.15 -8.40
CA SER A 48 -22.16 -7.59 -8.11
C SER A 48 -22.58 -7.37 -6.66
N HIS A 49 -21.64 -7.01 -5.78
CA HIS A 49 -21.88 -6.76 -4.35
C HIS A 49 -21.39 -5.35 -3.96
N ASN A 50 -20.85 -5.18 -2.75
CA ASN A 50 -20.30 -3.91 -2.30
C ASN A 50 -18.77 -3.90 -2.52
N PRO A 51 -18.26 -3.35 -3.65
CA PRO A 51 -16.83 -3.35 -3.93
C PRO A 51 -16.05 -2.40 -3.01
N ASN A 52 -16.67 -1.33 -2.50
CA ASN A 52 -16.02 -0.36 -1.62
C ASN A 52 -15.69 -0.98 -0.27
N GLN A 53 -16.62 -1.77 0.28
CA GLN A 53 -16.39 -2.50 1.52
C GLN A 53 -15.31 -3.59 1.35
N GLN A 54 -15.38 -4.35 0.26
CA GLN A 54 -14.36 -5.37 -0.06
C GLN A 54 -12.97 -4.75 -0.17
N LEU A 55 -12.85 -3.66 -0.94
CA LEU A 55 -11.57 -2.97 -1.11
C LEU A 55 -11.05 -2.39 0.20
N SER A 56 -11.92 -1.75 0.99
CA SER A 56 -11.54 -1.21 2.31
C SER A 56 -10.98 -2.29 3.23
N LEU A 57 -11.61 -3.47 3.26
CA LEU A 57 -11.13 -4.61 4.04
C LEU A 57 -9.74 -5.04 3.58
N ILE A 58 -9.56 -5.26 2.27
CA ILE A 58 -8.27 -5.67 1.71
C ILE A 58 -7.17 -4.65 2.04
N LEU A 59 -7.44 -3.35 1.86
CA LEU A 59 -6.48 -2.29 2.15
C LEU A 59 -6.12 -2.24 3.63
N ASN A 60 -7.12 -2.35 4.53
CA ASN A 60 -6.90 -2.35 5.97
C ASN A 60 -6.04 -3.53 6.43
N GLU A 61 -6.29 -4.74 5.91
CA GLU A 61 -5.48 -5.92 6.26
C GLU A 61 -4.04 -5.83 5.72
N LEU A 62 -3.86 -5.28 4.52
CA LEU A 62 -2.52 -4.98 3.98
C LEU A 62 -1.79 -3.92 4.83
N GLU A 63 -2.48 -2.86 5.23
CA GLU A 63 -1.93 -1.76 6.05
C GLU A 63 -1.54 -2.23 7.46
N LYS A 64 -2.40 -3.02 8.13
CA LYS A 64 -2.07 -3.69 9.39
C LYS A 64 -0.81 -4.55 9.26
N ALA A 65 -0.64 -5.21 8.11
CA ALA A 65 0.54 -5.99 7.78
C ALA A 65 1.73 -5.15 7.28
N ARG A 66 1.63 -3.82 7.27
CA ARG A 66 2.64 -2.85 6.78
C ARG A 66 3.01 -3.05 5.31
N ILE A 67 2.02 -3.39 4.48
CA ILE A 67 2.13 -3.50 3.03
C ILE A 67 1.35 -2.34 2.42
N LEU A 68 2.08 -1.33 1.94
CA LEU A 68 1.50 -0.13 1.37
C LEU A 68 1.38 -0.27 -0.14
N VAL A 69 0.17 -0.04 -0.66
CA VAL A 69 -0.13 -0.26 -2.09
C VAL A 69 0.20 0.93 -2.98
N GLN A 70 0.48 2.09 -2.37
CA GLN A 70 0.83 3.32 -3.05
C GLN A 70 2.35 3.49 -3.10
N ARG A 71 2.83 4.07 -4.20
CA ARG A 71 4.23 4.47 -4.29
C ARG A 71 4.47 5.63 -3.31
N PRO A 72 5.51 5.54 -2.47
CA PRO A 72 5.79 6.61 -1.52
C PRO A 72 6.21 7.85 -2.31
N ARG A 73 5.67 9.01 -1.92
CA ARG A 73 5.99 10.31 -2.55
C ARG A 73 7.33 10.86 -2.07
N ALA A 74 7.81 10.34 -0.94
CA ALA A 74 9.11 10.59 -0.40
C ALA A 74 9.88 9.30 -0.13
N ARG A 75 11.20 9.39 -0.21
CA ARG A 75 12.09 8.37 0.33
C ARG A 75 12.71 8.93 1.60
N VAL A 76 12.40 8.31 2.73
CA VAL A 76 12.96 8.67 4.03
C VAL A 76 13.96 7.60 4.46
N GLU A 77 15.19 8.02 4.72
CA GLU A 77 16.25 7.14 5.23
C GLU A 77 16.67 7.59 6.62
N ILE A 78 16.50 6.72 7.60
CA ILE A 78 16.90 6.98 8.99
C ILE A 78 18.17 6.19 9.28
N GLN A 79 19.29 6.90 9.44
CA GLN A 79 20.57 6.33 9.86
C GLN A 79 20.84 6.66 11.32
N ARG A 80 20.56 5.71 12.23
CA ARG A 80 20.83 5.87 13.66
C ARG A 80 22.33 6.10 13.92
N LYS A 81 22.66 6.98 14.87
CA LYS A 81 24.03 7.37 15.23
C LYS A 81 24.33 7.01 16.68
N TYR A 82 25.59 7.24 17.08
CA TYR A 82 26.01 7.05 18.47
C TYR A 82 25.35 8.09 19.38
N MET A 83 25.21 7.75 20.66
CA MET A 83 24.57 8.60 21.66
C MET A 83 25.26 9.97 21.77
N GLY A 84 24.47 11.05 21.73
CA GLY A 84 24.97 12.43 21.80
C GLY A 84 25.35 13.06 20.45
N ALA A 85 25.15 12.36 19.33
CA ALA A 85 25.30 12.93 17.99
C ALA A 85 24.19 13.92 17.62
N GLY A 86 23.01 13.80 18.26
CA GLY A 86 21.81 14.58 18.00
C GLY A 86 21.08 14.14 16.72
N LEU A 87 19.87 14.68 16.55
CA LEU A 87 19.09 14.55 15.33
C LEU A 87 19.58 15.53 14.26
N ARG A 88 19.83 15.02 13.06
CA ARG A 88 20.15 15.82 11.89
C ARG A 88 19.24 15.46 10.73
N ILE A 89 18.35 16.38 10.36
CA ILE A 89 17.42 16.19 9.25
C ILE A 89 17.99 16.88 8.01
N LEU A 90 18.17 16.11 6.94
CA LEU A 90 18.61 16.54 5.61
C LEU A 90 17.40 16.48 4.68
N LEU A 91 16.81 17.64 4.39
CA LEU A 91 15.64 17.76 3.53
C LEU A 91 16.07 18.08 2.10
N LEU A 92 15.87 17.12 1.19
CA LEU A 92 16.08 17.20 -0.26
C LEU A 92 14.72 17.15 -0.96
N GLY A 93 13.90 18.17 -0.71
CA GLY A 93 12.51 18.23 -1.15
C GLY A 93 11.70 19.16 -0.25
N ARG A 94 10.47 18.75 0.11
CA ARG A 94 9.60 19.51 1.00
C ARG A 94 8.79 18.62 1.94
N LEU A 95 8.48 19.17 3.10
CA LEU A 95 7.51 18.60 4.03
C LEU A 95 6.11 19.11 3.67
N ILE A 96 5.12 18.22 3.69
CA ILE A 96 3.73 18.53 3.39
C ILE A 96 2.93 18.48 4.69
N ASN A 97 2.30 19.60 5.04
CA ASN A 97 1.48 19.74 6.25
C ASN A 97 2.20 19.44 7.58
N CYS A 98 3.53 19.44 7.59
CA CYS A 98 4.34 19.27 8.80
C CYS A 98 5.64 20.09 8.73
N THR A 99 6.28 20.23 9.87
CA THR A 99 7.52 20.97 10.05
C THR A 99 8.67 20.05 10.46
N ILE A 100 9.90 20.56 10.36
CA ILE A 100 11.09 19.84 10.83
C ILE A 100 10.98 19.53 12.34
N ARG A 101 10.34 20.40 13.12
CA ARG A 101 10.14 20.16 14.56
C ARG A 101 9.21 18.99 14.82
N ASP A 102 8.11 18.90 14.06
CA ASP A 102 7.17 17.77 14.19
C ASP A 102 7.86 16.44 13.86
N VAL A 103 8.75 16.45 12.85
CA VAL A 103 9.58 15.28 12.51
C VAL A 103 10.54 14.92 13.64
N GLU A 104 11.19 15.91 14.28
CA GLU A 104 12.05 15.65 15.43
C GLU A 104 11.29 15.09 16.63
N GLU A 105 10.10 15.63 16.91
CA GLU A 105 9.23 15.16 17.99
C GLU A 105 8.77 13.72 17.74
N LEU A 106 8.28 13.42 16.53
CA LEU A 106 7.91 12.06 16.12
C LEU A 106 9.06 11.07 16.35
N LEU A 107 10.27 11.41 15.90
CA LEU A 107 11.43 10.53 16.06
C LEU A 107 11.79 10.33 17.55
N ARG A 108 11.68 11.37 18.38
CA ARG A 108 11.90 11.25 19.83
C ARG A 108 10.84 10.38 20.50
N ASP A 109 9.58 10.45 20.09
CA ASP A 109 8.51 9.57 20.59
C ASP A 109 8.82 8.10 20.30
N TYR A 110 9.42 7.84 19.14
CA TYR A 110 9.98 6.53 18.76
C TYR A 110 11.34 6.20 19.40
N ARG A 111 11.81 7.02 20.36
CA ARG A 111 13.10 6.88 21.07
C ARG A 111 14.32 6.97 20.17
N ILE A 112 14.22 7.72 19.06
CA ILE A 112 15.31 8.01 18.13
C ILE A 112 15.77 9.46 18.36
N SER A 113 16.73 9.64 19.27
CA SER A 113 17.29 10.96 19.61
C SER A 113 18.60 11.28 18.86
N ASP A 114 19.24 10.27 18.30
CA ASP A 114 20.54 10.37 17.64
C ASP A 114 20.48 9.68 16.28
N ALA A 115 20.23 10.44 15.22
CA ALA A 115 20.12 9.92 13.86
C ALA A 115 20.34 10.99 12.79
N THR A 116 20.79 10.54 11.62
CA THR A 116 20.73 11.33 10.39
C THR A 116 19.53 10.87 9.59
N VAL A 117 18.56 11.77 9.38
CA VAL A 117 17.33 11.50 8.63
C VAL A 117 17.44 12.21 7.29
N LYS A 118 17.43 11.47 6.18
CA LYS A 118 17.43 12.04 4.83
C LYS A 118 16.05 11.90 4.24
N ILE A 119 15.45 13.02 3.84
CA ILE A 119 14.12 13.06 3.25
C ILE A 119 14.28 13.53 1.81
N HIS A 120 13.94 12.67 0.85
CA HIS A 120 13.94 12.99 -0.57
C HIS A 120 12.51 13.08 -1.08
N GLY A 121 12.13 14.16 -1.76
CA GLY A 121 10.79 14.33 -2.35
C GLY A 121 9.79 15.04 -1.44
N GLU A 122 8.51 14.71 -1.57
CA GLU A 122 7.41 15.34 -0.81
C GLU A 122 6.95 14.40 0.30
N ALA A 123 7.35 14.67 1.54
CA ALA A 123 7.08 13.80 2.68
C ALA A 123 6.02 14.39 3.61
N THR A 124 5.06 13.57 4.05
CA THR A 124 4.21 13.84 5.22
C THR A 124 4.86 13.30 6.50
N LEU A 125 4.23 13.52 7.67
CA LEU A 125 4.62 12.85 8.91
C LEU A 125 4.47 11.33 8.80
N ASP A 126 3.40 10.86 8.16
CA ASP A 126 3.14 9.43 7.97
C ASP A 126 4.27 8.75 7.17
N ASP A 127 4.79 9.39 6.12
CA ASP A 127 5.93 8.87 5.35
C ASP A 127 7.19 8.71 6.22
N VAL A 128 7.38 9.61 7.19
CA VAL A 128 8.50 9.52 8.15
C VAL A 128 8.24 8.42 9.16
N GLU A 129 7.03 8.33 9.71
CA GLU A 129 6.62 7.28 10.63
C GLU A 129 6.80 5.89 10.01
N ASP A 130 6.36 5.71 8.77
CA ASP A 130 6.51 4.44 8.04
C ASP A 130 7.98 4.02 7.88
N SER A 131 8.90 4.99 7.75
CA SER A 131 10.34 4.74 7.63
C SER A 131 11.04 4.40 8.94
N VAL A 132 10.38 4.65 10.08
CA VAL A 132 10.88 4.18 11.40
C VAL A 132 10.81 2.66 11.48
N PHE A 133 9.86 2.05 10.79
CA PHE A 133 9.66 0.61 10.77
C PHE A 133 10.43 -0.03 9.60
N GLU A 134 11.45 -0.83 9.90
CA GLU A 134 12.28 -1.52 8.89
C GLU A 134 11.48 -2.51 8.01
N ASN A 135 10.29 -2.92 8.44
CA ASN A 135 9.46 -3.94 7.77
C ASN A 135 8.31 -3.37 6.93
N THR A 136 8.22 -2.06 6.72
CA THR A 136 7.21 -1.50 5.81
C THR A 136 7.63 -1.74 4.36
N THR A 137 6.74 -2.31 3.54
CA THR A 137 7.02 -2.59 2.12
C THR A 137 6.02 -1.90 1.21
N HIS A 138 6.50 -1.32 0.11
CA HIS A 138 5.65 -0.68 -0.89
C HIS A 138 5.48 -1.59 -2.10
N ARG A 139 4.24 -2.00 -2.39
CA ARG A 139 3.89 -2.90 -3.48
C ARG A 139 2.91 -2.22 -4.42
N PRO A 140 3.32 -1.81 -5.64
CA PRO A 140 2.40 -1.16 -6.56
C PRO A 140 1.19 -2.08 -6.83
N ALA A 141 -0.01 -1.53 -6.68
CA ALA A 141 -1.23 -2.28 -6.89
C ALA A 141 -2.07 -1.74 -8.05
N MET A 142 -2.87 -2.62 -8.64
CA MET A 142 -4.01 -2.24 -9.48
C MET A 142 -5.27 -2.93 -8.97
N ILE A 143 -6.42 -2.29 -9.14
CA ILE A 143 -7.72 -2.85 -8.79
C ILE A 143 -8.32 -3.46 -10.06
N VAL A 144 -8.70 -4.73 -9.98
CA VAL A 144 -9.44 -5.42 -11.04
C VAL A 144 -10.87 -5.60 -10.56
N ALA A 145 -11.79 -4.84 -11.16
CA ALA A 145 -13.20 -4.82 -10.77
C ALA A 145 -13.98 -5.77 -11.69
N ASN A 146 -14.24 -6.98 -11.19
CA ASN A 146 -14.82 -8.07 -11.96
C ASN A 146 -16.36 -8.02 -11.97
N LYS A 147 -16.97 -8.78 -12.88
CA LYS A 147 -18.42 -8.96 -13.11
C LYS A 147 -19.14 -7.73 -13.66
N VAL A 148 -18.48 -6.98 -14.54
CA VAL A 148 -19.09 -5.84 -15.24
C VAL A 148 -20.30 -6.23 -16.12
N ASP A 149 -20.48 -7.52 -16.41
CA ASP A 149 -21.61 -8.07 -17.15
C ASP A 149 -22.92 -8.16 -16.35
N VAL A 150 -22.86 -7.92 -15.03
CA VAL A 150 -24.02 -7.98 -14.13
C VAL A 150 -24.72 -6.61 -14.07
N PHE A 151 -26.06 -6.61 -13.98
CA PHE A 151 -26.87 -5.39 -14.03
C PHE A 151 -26.52 -4.39 -12.92
N GLU A 152 -26.33 -4.88 -11.69
CA GLU A 152 -25.98 -4.07 -10.52
C GLU A 152 -24.58 -3.44 -10.60
N ALA A 153 -23.71 -3.96 -11.48
CA ALA A 153 -22.31 -3.54 -11.58
C ALA A 153 -22.15 -2.07 -11.96
N MET A 154 -23.06 -1.51 -12.79
CA MET A 154 -22.95 -0.14 -13.28
C MET A 154 -23.02 0.89 -12.14
N LYS A 155 -23.94 0.68 -11.20
CA LYS A 155 -24.08 1.56 -10.02
C LYS A 155 -22.87 1.41 -9.08
N ASN A 156 -22.45 0.18 -8.83
CA ASN A 156 -21.33 -0.11 -7.95
C ASN A 156 -19.99 0.37 -8.52
N TRP A 157 -19.86 0.38 -9.85
CA TRP A 157 -18.71 0.91 -10.58
C TRP A 157 -18.50 2.40 -10.36
N GLU A 158 -19.56 3.21 -10.45
CA GLU A 158 -19.48 4.65 -10.19
C GLU A 158 -19.08 4.94 -8.74
N GLY A 159 -19.66 4.18 -7.80
CA GLY A 159 -19.32 4.24 -6.39
C GLY A 159 -17.84 3.89 -6.12
N LEU A 160 -17.32 2.87 -6.79
CA LEU A 160 -15.93 2.45 -6.67
C LEU A 160 -14.95 3.46 -7.26
N LYS A 161 -15.24 4.01 -8.44
CA LYS A 161 -14.42 5.07 -9.04
C LYS A 161 -14.31 6.28 -8.11
N SER A 162 -15.44 6.72 -7.56
CA SER A 162 -15.48 7.87 -6.66
C SER A 162 -14.73 7.60 -5.36
N PHE A 163 -14.82 6.38 -4.82
CA PHE A 163 -14.15 5.97 -3.59
C PHE A 163 -12.62 5.91 -3.75
N VAL A 164 -12.12 5.34 -4.86
CA VAL A 164 -10.68 5.20 -5.12
C VAL A 164 -10.06 6.52 -5.60
N GLY A 165 -10.80 7.30 -6.38
CA GLY A 165 -10.29 8.49 -7.06
C GLY A 165 -9.09 8.16 -7.97
N ASP A 166 -8.10 9.04 -8.00
CA ASP A 166 -6.89 8.88 -8.83
C ASP A 166 -5.74 8.16 -8.11
N ARG A 167 -6.02 7.50 -6.97
CA ARG A 167 -4.98 6.91 -6.12
C ARG A 167 -4.43 5.61 -6.67
N ILE A 168 -5.29 4.75 -7.23
CA ILE A 168 -4.95 3.42 -7.72
C ILE A 168 -5.66 3.20 -9.05
N ARG A 169 -4.95 2.63 -10.03
CA ARG A 169 -5.55 2.29 -11.33
C ARG A 169 -6.61 1.21 -11.16
N ILE A 170 -7.79 1.43 -11.74
CA ILE A 170 -8.91 0.48 -11.75
C ILE A 170 -9.14 -0.03 -13.18
N VAL A 171 -9.28 -1.34 -13.33
CA VAL A 171 -9.58 -2.01 -14.61
C VAL A 171 -10.91 -2.78 -14.46
N PRO A 172 -11.98 -2.36 -15.16
CA PRO A 172 -13.24 -3.08 -15.16
C PRO A 172 -13.15 -4.31 -16.07
N VAL A 173 -13.54 -5.49 -15.59
CA VAL A 173 -13.47 -6.74 -16.37
C VAL A 173 -14.71 -7.63 -16.15
N SER A 174 -14.97 -8.51 -17.11
CA SER A 174 -15.82 -9.69 -16.92
C SER A 174 -14.99 -10.92 -17.20
N CYS A 175 -14.61 -11.66 -16.16
CA CYS A 175 -13.95 -12.95 -16.32
C CYS A 175 -14.85 -13.99 -17.00
N LYS A 176 -16.17 -13.77 -17.06
CA LYS A 176 -17.13 -14.66 -17.72
C LYS A 176 -17.15 -14.46 -19.23
N THR A 177 -17.17 -13.21 -19.70
CA THR A 177 -17.30 -12.89 -21.12
C THR A 177 -15.95 -12.57 -21.78
N GLY A 178 -14.89 -12.39 -20.99
CA GLY A 178 -13.58 -11.96 -21.47
C GLY A 178 -13.50 -10.47 -21.79
N LEU A 179 -14.53 -9.69 -21.44
CA LEU A 179 -14.56 -8.24 -21.63
C LEU A 179 -13.60 -7.56 -20.65
N ALA A 180 -12.72 -6.69 -21.15
CA ALA A 180 -11.76 -5.90 -20.38
C ALA A 180 -11.56 -4.52 -21.02
#